data_AF-B4FV97-F1
#
_entry.id   AF-B4FV97-F1
#
_cell.length_a   1.000
_cell.length_b   1.000
_cell.length_c   1.000
_cell.angle_alpha   90.00
_cell.angle_beta   90.00
_cell.angle_gamma   90.00
#
_symmetry.space_group_name_H-M   'P 1'
#
loop_
_entity.id
_entity.type
_entity.pdbx_description
1 polymer ?
#
loop_
_entity_poly.entity_id
_entity_poly.type
_entity_poly.pdbx_seq_one_letter_code
_entity_poly.pdbx_strand_id
1 'polypeptide(L)'
;MPGRMLHSEIEAERIGVGVTPEAQSIFDALSKTLPVQWDKTDIVVMKEVRVRSPYLPENVNGGTAAANERVKKVIDFERKRLHSRVPGQFS
;
A
#
# COMPACT_ATOMS: atom_id res chain seq x y z
N MET A 1 -25.58 24.07 -18.59
CA MET A 1 -25.87 22.69 -18.13
C MET A 1 -24.91 22.37 -16.99
N PRO A 2 -25.39 22.20 -15.74
CA PRO A 2 -24.55 21.86 -14.59
C PRO A 2 -24.36 20.34 -14.47
N GLY A 3 -23.29 19.93 -13.79
CA GLY A 3 -23.22 18.64 -13.09
C GLY A 3 -22.70 17.45 -13.89
N ARG A 4 -21.37 17.27 -13.88
CA ARG A 4 -20.76 15.93 -13.93
C ARG A 4 -19.34 15.97 -13.35
N MET A 5 -19.20 16.46 -12.12
CA MET A 5 -18.01 16.20 -11.29
C MET A 5 -18.47 15.29 -10.16
N LEU A 6 -18.52 13.97 -10.42
CA LEU A 6 -18.86 12.98 -9.40
C LEU A 6 -18.17 11.65 -9.73
N HIS A 7 -16.88 11.72 -10.04
CA HIS A 7 -16.02 10.52 -10.06
C HIS A 7 -14.82 10.63 -9.10
N SER A 8 -14.73 11.68 -8.28
CA SER A 8 -13.52 11.98 -7.49
C SER A 8 -13.68 11.79 -5.97
N GLU A 9 -14.88 11.54 -5.45
CA GLU A 9 -15.07 11.48 -3.97
C GLU A 9 -14.63 10.14 -3.36
N ILE A 10 -14.56 9.06 -4.15
CA ILE A 10 -14.27 7.70 -3.63
C ILE A 10 -12.76 7.41 -3.63
N GLU A 11 -11.96 8.22 -4.31
CA GLU A 11 -10.50 8.02 -4.39
C GLU A 11 -9.76 8.68 -3.21
N ALA A 12 -10.36 9.68 -2.57
CA ALA A 12 -9.76 10.45 -1.48
C ALA A 12 -9.57 9.63 -0.19
N GLU A 13 -10.43 8.66 0.09
CA GLU A 13 -10.25 7.75 1.24
C GLU A 13 -9.21 6.66 0.99
N ARG A 14 -8.79 6.48 -0.27
CA ARG A 14 -7.80 5.48 -0.70
C ARG A 14 -6.40 6.06 -0.90
N ILE A 15 -6.28 7.39 -0.94
CA ILE A 15 -5.03 8.15 -0.94
C ILE A 15 -4.75 8.53 0.51
N GLY A 16 -3.81 7.85 1.16
CA GLY A 16 -3.37 8.28 2.48
C GLY A 16 -2.95 9.75 2.44
N VAL A 17 -3.49 10.59 3.32
CA VAL A 17 -3.18 12.02 3.36
C VAL A 17 -1.71 12.19 3.75
N GLY A 18 -0.85 12.52 2.79
CA GLY A 18 0.60 12.63 2.99
C GLY A 18 1.37 11.30 2.90
N VAL A 19 0.81 10.25 2.28
CA VAL A 19 1.55 9.00 2.04
C VAL A 19 2.33 9.05 0.72
N THR A 20 3.44 8.32 0.65
CA THR A 20 4.24 8.26 -0.57
C THR A 20 3.51 7.47 -1.67
N PRO A 21 3.78 7.76 -2.96
CA PRO A 21 3.19 7.01 -4.08
C PRO A 21 3.51 5.50 -4.01
N GLU A 22 4.64 5.15 -3.40
CA GLU A 22 5.04 3.77 -3.09
C GLU A 22 4.07 3.13 -2.09
N ALA A 23 3.76 3.82 -0.99
CA ALA A 23 2.82 3.34 0.03
C ALA A 23 1.46 3.06 -0.56
N GLN A 24 0.98 3.96 -1.42
CA GLN A 24 -0.31 3.81 -2.06
C GLN A 24 -0.35 2.67 -3.07
N SER A 25 0.73 2.46 -3.82
CA SER A 25 0.84 1.31 -4.73
C SER A 25 0.89 -0.01 -3.95
N ILE A 26 1.60 -0.04 -2.81
CA ILE A 26 1.63 -1.19 -1.88
C ILE A 26 0.23 -1.44 -1.31
N PHE A 27 -0.47 -0.40 -0.86
CA PHE A 27 -1.83 -0.50 -0.37
C PHE A 27 -2.76 -1.08 -1.43
N ASP A 28 -2.72 -0.56 -2.66
CA ASP A 28 -3.55 -1.05 -3.77
C ASP A 28 -3.30 -2.54 -4.04
N ALA A 29 -2.02 -2.95 -4.09
CA ALA A 29 -1.63 -4.35 -4.28
C ALA A 29 -2.10 -5.26 -3.13
N LEU A 30 -1.98 -4.80 -1.88
CA LEU A 30 -2.47 -5.53 -0.72
C LEU A 30 -3.99 -5.62 -0.73
N SER A 31 -4.70 -4.54 -1.08
CA SER A 31 -6.17 -4.46 -1.11
C SER A 31 -6.79 -5.38 -2.15
N LYS A 32 -6.05 -5.71 -3.21
CA LYS A 32 -6.45 -6.70 -4.22
C LYS A 32 -6.41 -8.13 -3.71
N THR A 33 -5.58 -8.42 -2.71
CA THR A 33 -5.33 -9.79 -2.26
C THR A 33 -5.93 -10.11 -0.90
N LEU A 34 -6.07 -9.10 -0.04
CA LEU A 34 -6.49 -9.22 1.34
C LEU A 34 -7.26 -7.97 1.79
N PRO A 35 -8.11 -8.06 2.82
CA PRO A 35 -8.72 -6.87 3.42
C PRO A 35 -7.66 -6.02 4.11
N VAL A 36 -7.53 -4.76 3.71
CA VAL A 36 -6.56 -3.81 4.27
C VAL A 36 -7.22 -2.44 4.45
N GLN A 37 -6.76 -1.69 5.45
CA GLN A 37 -7.23 -0.35 5.79
C GLN A 37 -6.05 0.58 6.06
N TRP A 38 -6.26 1.88 5.86
CA TRP A 38 -5.33 2.91 6.28
C TRP A 38 -5.54 3.21 7.77
N ASP A 39 -4.46 3.20 8.55
CA ASP A 39 -4.40 3.69 9.93
C ASP A 39 -3.52 4.94 9.94
N LYS A 40 -4.14 6.09 9.66
CA LYS A 40 -3.45 7.37 9.39
C LYS A 40 -2.51 7.27 8.19
N THR A 41 -1.23 6.99 8.44
CA THR A 41 -0.20 6.76 7.42
C THR A 41 0.22 5.30 7.35
N ASP A 42 -0.13 4.48 8.33
CA ASP A 42 0.25 3.07 8.38
C ASP A 42 -0.77 2.21 7.62
N ILE A 43 -0.31 1.13 7.01
CA ILE A 43 -1.16 0.19 6.29
C ILE A 43 -1.46 -1.00 7.20
N VAL A 44 -2.73 -1.26 7.50
CA VAL A 44 -3.13 -2.37 8.37
C VAL A 44 -3.85 -3.44 7.56
N VAL A 45 -3.19 -4.57 7.37
CA VAL A 45 -3.70 -5.74 6.65
C VAL A 45 -4.36 -6.71 7.63
N MET A 46 -5.57 -7.15 7.31
CA MET A 46 -6.40 -8.07 8.11
C MET A 46 -6.68 -7.61 9.54
N LYS A 47 -6.46 -6.33 9.89
CA LYS A 47 -6.43 -5.80 11.28
C LYS A 47 -5.36 -6.41 12.19
N GLU A 48 -4.53 -7.29 11.66
CA GLU A 48 -3.53 -8.04 12.42
C GLU A 48 -2.10 -7.58 12.10
N VAL A 49 -1.84 -7.30 10.83
CA VAL A 49 -0.52 -6.95 10.32
C VAL A 49 -0.47 -5.46 10.03
N ARG A 50 0.51 -4.75 10.59
CA ARG A 50 0.75 -3.32 10.34
C ARG A 50 2.05 -3.12 9.57
N VAL A 51 2.00 -2.26 8.57
CA VAL A 51 3.13 -1.87 7.73
C VAL A 51 3.30 -0.37 7.86
N ARG A 52 4.45 0.05 8.39
CA ARG A 52 4.78 1.46 8.59
C ARG A 52 5.79 1.93 7.59
N SER A 53 5.84 3.24 7.32
CA SER A 53 6.93 3.87 6.57
C SER A 53 8.30 3.40 7.10
N PRO A 54 9.25 3.00 6.24
CA PRO A 54 9.30 3.13 4.77
C PRO A 54 8.63 1.98 3.97
N TYR A 55 7.59 1.35 4.52
CA TYR A 55 6.77 0.31 3.87
C TYR A 55 7.60 -0.85 3.29
N LEU A 56 8.63 -1.24 4.03
CA LEU A 56 9.50 -2.37 3.72
C LEU A 56 8.90 -3.67 4.27
N PRO A 57 9.25 -4.83 3.68
CA PRO A 57 8.90 -6.13 4.25
C PRO A 57 9.44 -6.30 5.68
N GLU A 58 10.56 -5.65 6.02
CA GLU A 58 11.11 -5.63 7.39
C GLU A 58 10.27 -4.79 8.37
N ASN A 59 9.51 -3.81 7.88
CA ASN A 59 8.62 -2.97 8.69
C ASN A 59 7.23 -3.57 8.89
N VAL A 60 7.00 -4.79 8.38
CA VAL A 60 5.77 -5.55 8.56
C VAL A 60 5.78 -6.20 9.94
N ASN A 61 4.96 -5.68 10.84
CA ASN A 61 4.86 -6.14 12.22
C ASN A 61 3.44 -6.58 12.57
N GLY A 62 3.33 -7.64 13.37
CA GLY A 62 2.06 -8.20 13.84
C GLY A 62 1.53 -9.36 13.01
N GLY A 63 0.36 -9.84 13.45
CA GLY A 63 -0.36 -10.98 12.90
C GLY A 63 0.36 -12.32 13.00
N THR A 64 -0.16 -13.30 12.27
CA THR A 64 0.42 -14.63 12.16
C THR A 64 1.61 -14.64 11.20
N ALA A 65 2.53 -15.59 11.36
CA ALA A 65 3.68 -15.75 10.47
C ALA A 65 3.25 -15.88 9.00
N ALA A 66 2.18 -16.63 8.73
CA ALA A 66 1.61 -16.80 7.39
C ALA A 66 1.10 -15.49 6.78
N ALA A 67 0.39 -14.66 7.56
CA ALA A 67 -0.07 -13.36 7.09
C ALA A 67 1.10 -12.42 6.82
N ASN A 68 2.08 -12.38 7.73
CA ASN A 68 3.27 -11.55 7.60
C ASN A 68 4.09 -11.93 6.36
N GLU A 69 4.35 -13.24 6.12
CA GLU A 69 5.02 -13.71 4.91
C GLU A 69 4.28 -13.33 3.63
N ARG A 70 2.94 -13.42 3.63
CA ARG A 70 2.13 -13.04 2.47
C ARG A 70 2.21 -11.55 2.19
N VAL A 71 2.10 -10.71 3.23
CA VAL A 71 2.24 -9.25 3.12
C VAL A 71 3.64 -8.88 2.62
N LYS A 72 4.69 -9.50 3.18
CA LYS A 72 6.08 -9.33 2.72
C LYS A 72 6.25 -9.66 1.24
N LYS A 73 5.68 -10.79 0.78
CA LYS A 73 5.71 -11.18 -0.65
C LYS A 73 5.03 -10.16 -1.55
N VAL A 74 3.85 -9.66 -1.17
CA VAL A 74 3.13 -8.66 -1.95
C VAL A 74 3.91 -7.34 -2.02
N ILE A 75 4.49 -6.89 -0.90
CA ILE A 75 5.33 -5.70 -0.84
C ILE A 75 6.57 -5.87 -1.73
N ASP A 76 7.28 -6.99 -1.63
CA ASP A 76 8.47 -7.26 -2.46
C ASP A 76 8.11 -7.26 -3.95
N PHE A 77 7.00 -7.89 -4.33
CA PHE A 77 6.52 -7.91 -5.71
C PHE A 77 6.14 -6.52 -6.21
N GLU A 78 5.42 -5.74 -5.40
CA GLU A 78 5.04 -4.37 -5.75
C GLU A 78 6.27 -3.47 -5.87
N ARG A 79 7.22 -3.57 -4.94
CA ARG A 79 8.49 -2.81 -5.00
C ARG A 79 9.31 -3.19 -6.23
N LYS A 80 9.40 -4.49 -6.58
CA LYS A 80 10.05 -4.91 -7.83
C LYS A 80 9.36 -4.32 -9.05
N ARG A 81 8.02 -4.27 -9.04
CA ARG A 81 7.21 -3.68 -10.12
C ARG A 81 7.30 -2.16 -10.18
N LEU A 82 7.51 -1.49 -9.04
CA LEU A 82 7.77 -0.05 -8.97
C LEU A 82 9.18 0.28 -9.42
N HIS A 83 10.19 -0.47 -8.95
CA HIS A 83 11.58 -0.32 -9.37
C HIS A 83 11.78 -0.57 -10.87
N SER A 84 11.04 -1.50 -11.48
CA SER A 84 11.09 -1.67 -12.93
C SER A 84 10.46 -0.51 -13.70
N ARG A 85 9.65 0.33 -13.05
CA ARG A 85 9.03 1.53 -13.64
C ARG A 85 9.79 2.83 -13.36
N VAL A 86 10.81 2.83 -12.50
CA VAL A 86 11.78 3.94 -12.42
C VAL A 86 13.03 3.59 -13.24
N PRO A 87 13.09 4.00 -14.53
CA PRO A 87 14.36 4.00 -15.25
C PRO A 87 15.22 5.11 -14.65
N GLY A 88 16.22 4.78 -13.84
CA GLY A 88 17.34 5.71 -13.60
C GLY A 88 17.84 5.92 -12.18
N GLN A 89 18.00 4.88 -11.37
CA GLN A 89 18.88 5.01 -10.21
C GLN A 89 19.67 3.73 -9.93
N PHE A 90 20.55 3.39 -10.88
CA PHE A 90 21.81 2.74 -10.57
C PHE A 90 22.88 3.82 -10.74
N SER A 91 23.52 4.23 -9.65
CA SER A 91 24.79 4.96 -9.66
C SER A 91 25.83 4.08 -9.00
#